data_AF-A0A3B8JWB8-F1
#
_entry.id   AF-A0A3B8JWB8-F1
#
_cell.length_a   1.000
_cell.length_b   1.000
_cell.length_c   1.000
_cell.angle_alpha   90.00
_cell.angle_beta   90.00
_cell.angle_gamma   90.00
#
_symmetry.space_group_name_H-M   'P 1'
#
loop_
_entity.id
_entity.type
_entity.pdbx_description
1 polymer ?
#
loop_
_entity_poly.entity_id
_entity_poly.type
_entity_poly.pdbx_seq_one_letter_code
_entity_poly.pdbx_strand_id
1 'polypeptide(L)'
;MLIAPRWKKAEARIYLSGKFEPIKSALSQPVALAEQIIAEVASGLSRSPQQLSSTFSASLAAWQQKLPDVEAITEQMLEAGMLYCPDTNKGEDTDKLKVTKLGWVAVAKLKFSPRRYGTFSSPIWT
;
A
#
# COMPACT_ATOMS: atom_id res chain seq x y z
N MET A 1 -3.76 13.17 -36.19
CA MET A 1 -3.72 12.00 -37.09
C MET A 1 -3.04 10.86 -36.34
N LEU A 2 -3.73 9.74 -36.08
CA LEU A 2 -3.16 8.63 -35.30
C LEU A 2 -2.37 7.71 -36.26
N ILE A 3 -1.04 7.66 -36.11
CA ILE A 3 -0.19 6.75 -36.89
C ILE A 3 -0.18 5.40 -36.16
N ALA A 4 -1.03 4.46 -36.59
CA ALA A 4 -1.06 3.11 -36.05
C ALA A 4 -0.16 2.17 -36.88
N PRO A 5 0.66 1.31 -36.25
CA PRO A 5 1.48 0.34 -36.96
C PRO A 5 0.61 -0.62 -37.81
N ARG A 6 1.04 -0.91 -39.05
CA ARG A 6 0.26 -1.69 -40.04
C ARG A 6 -0.09 -3.12 -39.59
N TRP A 7 0.55 -3.66 -38.55
CA TRP A 7 0.34 -5.00 -38.01
C TRP A 7 -0.76 -5.08 -36.93
N LYS A 8 -1.25 -3.94 -36.41
CA LYS A 8 -2.29 -3.86 -35.38
C LYS A 8 -3.61 -3.29 -35.91
N LYS A 9 -4.04 -3.72 -37.10
CA LYS A 9 -5.25 -3.21 -37.76
C LYS A 9 -6.54 -3.44 -36.96
N ALA A 10 -6.64 -4.56 -36.24
CA ALA A 10 -7.80 -4.87 -35.41
C ALA A 10 -7.88 -3.92 -34.18
N GLU A 11 -6.75 -3.68 -33.52
CA GLU A 11 -6.64 -2.80 -32.36
C GLU A 11 -6.79 -1.33 -32.74
N ALA A 12 -6.34 -0.92 -33.94
CA ALA A 12 -6.56 0.43 -34.46
C ALA A 12 -8.05 0.79 -34.57
N ARG A 13 -8.93 -0.17 -34.89
CA ARG A 13 -10.39 0.07 -34.89
C ARG A 13 -10.94 0.35 -33.49
N ILE A 14 -10.37 -0.27 -32.46
CA ILE A 14 -10.76 -0.04 -31.06
C ILE A 14 -10.39 1.38 -30.65
N TYR A 15 -9.17 1.85 -30.97
CA TYR A 15 -8.77 3.23 -30.70
C TYR A 15 -9.66 4.25 -31.43
N LEU A 16 -10.05 3.97 -32.68
CA LEU A 16 -10.96 4.83 -33.44
C LEU A 16 -12.38 4.85 -32.88
N SER A 17 -12.81 3.80 -32.18
CA SER A 17 -14.11 3.75 -31.53
C SER A 17 -14.23 4.68 -30.31
N GLY A 18 -13.11 5.25 -29.85
CA GLY A 18 -13.06 6.17 -28.70
C GLY A 18 -13.41 5.53 -27.35
N LYS A 19 -13.60 4.20 -27.31
CA LYS A 19 -13.87 3.45 -26.10
C LYS A 19 -12.54 3.05 -25.45
N PHE A 20 -12.12 3.83 -24.47
CA PHE A 20 -10.93 3.53 -23.68
C PHE A 20 -11.29 2.63 -22.49
N GLU A 21 -10.31 1.87 -22.01
CA GLU A 21 -10.47 1.08 -20.80
C GLU A 21 -10.71 1.99 -19.58
N PRO A 22 -11.57 1.59 -18.64
CA PRO A 22 -11.79 2.36 -17.43
C PRO A 22 -10.51 2.38 -16.58
N ILE A 23 -10.17 3.56 -16.04
CA ILE A 23 -9.04 3.71 -15.12
C ILE A 23 -9.38 2.97 -13.82
N LYS A 24 -8.55 2.00 -13.45
CA LYS A 24 -8.70 1.23 -12.21
C LYS A 24 -7.63 1.65 -11.21
N SER A 25 -8.01 1.81 -9.95
CA SER A 25 -7.04 2.10 -8.90
C SER A 25 -6.12 0.92 -8.62
N ALA A 26 -4.81 1.15 -8.67
CA ALA A 26 -3.81 0.16 -8.27
C ALA A 26 -3.81 -0.11 -6.77
N LEU A 27 -4.38 0.79 -5.95
CA LEU A 27 -4.52 0.60 -4.48
C LEU A 27 -5.47 -0.54 -4.11
N SER A 28 -6.22 -1.06 -5.08
CA SER A 28 -6.96 -2.32 -4.90
C SER A 28 -6.05 -3.53 -4.66
N GLN A 29 -4.76 -3.43 -5.01
CA GLN A 29 -3.79 -4.48 -4.77
C GLN A 29 -3.21 -4.36 -3.35
N PRO A 30 -3.23 -5.45 -2.54
CA PRO A 30 -2.72 -5.41 -1.16
C PRO A 30 -1.25 -4.99 -1.04
N VAL A 31 -0.43 -5.33 -2.05
CA VAL A 31 0.99 -4.91 -2.10
C VAL A 31 1.08 -3.39 -2.24
N ALA A 32 0.38 -2.81 -3.21
CA ALA A 32 0.38 -1.36 -3.42
C ALA A 32 -0.16 -0.60 -2.19
N LEU A 33 -1.18 -1.15 -1.52
CA LEU A 33 -1.69 -0.56 -0.28
C LEU A 33 -0.68 -0.64 0.86
N ALA A 34 0.00 -1.77 1.06
CA ALA A 34 1.06 -1.89 2.05
C ALA A 34 2.23 -0.91 1.78
N GLU A 35 2.61 -0.76 0.51
CA GLU A 35 3.62 0.23 0.11
C GLU A 35 3.20 1.66 0.48
N GLN A 36 1.94 2.03 0.22
CA GLN A 36 1.43 3.34 0.60
C GLN A 36 1.29 3.53 2.11
N ILE A 37 0.88 2.50 2.87
CA ILE A 37 0.84 2.56 4.34
C ILE A 37 2.23 2.89 4.88
N ILE A 38 3.28 2.22 4.37
CA ILE A 38 4.65 2.53 4.78
C ILE A 38 5.04 3.97 4.42
N ALA A 39 4.71 4.45 3.23
CA ALA A 39 5.01 5.83 2.82
C ALA A 39 4.31 6.87 3.72
N GLU A 40 3.03 6.65 4.04
CA GLU A 40 2.21 7.50 4.90
C GLU A 40 2.76 7.57 6.34
N VAL A 41 3.11 6.42 6.91
CA VAL A 41 3.65 6.35 8.27
C VAL A 41 5.10 6.87 8.32
N ALA A 42 5.94 6.54 7.34
CA ALA A 42 7.33 6.99 7.30
C ALA A 42 7.47 8.51 7.10
N SER A 43 6.55 9.12 6.35
CA SER A 43 6.48 10.58 6.18
C SER A 43 5.82 11.29 7.37
N GLY A 44 5.21 10.53 8.29
CA GLY A 44 4.54 11.06 9.48
C GLY A 44 3.20 11.74 9.20
N LEU A 45 2.64 11.55 7.99
CA LEU A 45 1.33 12.04 7.56
C LEU A 45 0.19 11.30 8.26
N SER A 46 0.34 9.98 8.41
CA SER A 46 -0.59 9.12 9.14
C SER A 46 0.13 8.44 10.30
N ARG A 47 -0.40 8.59 11.51
CA ARG A 47 0.25 8.14 12.75
C ARG A 47 -0.55 7.09 13.49
N SER A 48 -1.80 6.83 13.11
CA SER A 48 -2.62 5.77 13.70
C SER A 48 -3.36 4.98 12.63
N PRO A 49 -3.84 3.77 12.93
CA PRO A 49 -4.67 2.99 12.00
C PRO A 49 -5.90 3.77 11.53
N GLN A 50 -6.54 4.53 12.42
CA GLN A 50 -7.73 5.33 12.08
C GLN A 50 -7.40 6.46 11.11
N GLN A 51 -6.22 7.09 11.25
CA GLN A 51 -5.76 8.10 10.30
C GLN A 51 -5.48 7.48 8.93
N LEU A 52 -4.86 6.30 8.87
CA LEU A 52 -4.66 5.56 7.63
C LEU A 52 -6.00 5.24 6.96
N SER A 53 -6.95 4.68 7.70
CA SER A 53 -8.30 4.38 7.20
C SER A 53 -9.00 5.63 6.65
N SER A 54 -8.93 6.75 7.38
CA SER A 54 -9.48 8.04 6.93
C SER A 54 -8.83 8.51 5.63
N THR A 55 -7.49 8.53 5.55
CA THR A 55 -6.74 8.95 4.36
C THR A 55 -7.09 8.08 3.15
N PHE A 56 -7.08 6.75 3.29
CA PHE A 56 -7.37 5.85 2.17
C PHE A 56 -8.84 5.79 1.78
N SER A 57 -9.78 6.15 2.68
CA SER A 57 -11.20 6.28 2.36
C SER A 57 -11.48 7.36 1.30
N ALA A 58 -10.60 8.35 1.16
CA ALA A 58 -10.69 9.39 0.15
C ALA A 58 -10.05 9.00 -1.20
N SER A 59 -9.54 7.76 -1.34
CA SER A 59 -8.86 7.30 -2.54
C SER A 59 -9.81 6.88 -3.66
N LEU A 60 -9.29 6.85 -4.90
CA LEU A 60 -10.02 6.27 -6.04
C LEU A 60 -10.41 4.81 -5.81
N ALA A 61 -9.61 4.03 -5.07
CA ALA A 61 -9.96 2.65 -4.75
C ALA A 61 -11.20 2.56 -3.85
N ALA A 62 -11.31 3.46 -2.86
CA ALA A 62 -12.47 3.54 -1.99
C ALA A 62 -13.72 3.96 -2.77
N TRP A 63 -13.60 4.99 -3.62
CA TRP A 63 -14.70 5.42 -4.51
C TRP A 63 -15.15 4.30 -5.47
N GLN A 64 -14.21 3.49 -5.96
CA GLN A 64 -14.50 2.31 -6.79
C GLN A 64 -14.96 1.07 -6.00
N GLN A 65 -15.10 1.16 -4.67
CA GLN A 65 -15.47 0.06 -3.76
C GLN A 65 -14.53 -1.16 -3.87
N LYS A 66 -13.25 -0.91 -4.16
CA LYS A 66 -12.21 -1.93 -4.32
C LYS A 66 -11.03 -1.73 -3.38
N LEU A 67 -11.15 -0.83 -2.40
CA LEU A 67 -10.14 -0.66 -1.37
C LEU A 67 -10.15 -1.91 -0.46
N PRO A 68 -9.00 -2.58 -0.28
CA PRO A 68 -8.87 -3.63 0.72
C PRO A 68 -9.05 -3.06 2.13
N ASP A 69 -9.38 -3.93 3.08
CA ASP A 69 -9.45 -3.54 4.49
C ASP A 69 -8.08 -3.04 4.99
N VAL A 70 -8.01 -1.74 5.27
CA VAL A 70 -6.80 -1.03 5.68
C VAL A 70 -6.39 -1.46 7.09
N GLU A 71 -7.34 -1.67 7.99
CA GLU A 71 -7.06 -2.06 9.38
C GLU A 71 -6.47 -3.47 9.39
N ALA A 72 -7.11 -4.41 8.70
CA ALA A 72 -6.62 -5.78 8.61
C ALA A 72 -5.21 -5.89 7.98
N ILE A 73 -4.87 -5.04 7.00
CA ILE A 73 -3.52 -5.01 6.42
C ILE A 73 -2.51 -4.39 7.39
N THR A 74 -2.92 -3.33 8.10
CA THR A 74 -2.06 -2.68 9.11
C THR A 74 -1.74 -3.65 10.25
N GLU A 75 -2.72 -4.43 10.72
CA GLU A 75 -2.53 -5.50 11.70
C GLU A 75 -1.53 -6.56 11.20
N GLN A 76 -1.71 -7.06 9.98
CA GLN A 76 -0.74 -8.00 9.37
C GLN A 76 0.68 -7.43 9.30
N MET A 77 0.81 -6.12 9.04
CA MET A 77 2.11 -5.45 8.99
C MET A 77 2.72 -5.26 10.38
N LEU A 78 1.91 -5.07 11.43
CA LEU A 78 2.35 -5.08 12.82
C LEU A 78 2.84 -6.48 13.23
N GLU A 79 2.06 -7.53 12.93
CA GLU A 79 2.43 -8.92 13.18
C GLU A 79 3.72 -9.33 12.45
N ALA A 80 3.90 -8.86 11.21
CA ALA A 80 5.10 -9.11 10.42
C ALA A 80 6.32 -8.25 10.83
N GLY A 81 6.18 -7.37 11.84
CA GLY A 81 7.25 -6.48 12.30
C GLY A 81 7.66 -5.41 11.28
N MET A 82 6.79 -5.09 10.32
CA MET A 82 6.99 -3.98 9.36
C MET A 82 6.63 -2.63 9.98
N LEU A 83 5.66 -2.64 10.90
CA LEU A 83 5.24 -1.50 11.72
C LEU A 83 5.43 -1.84 13.19
N TYR A 84 5.51 -0.83 14.04
CA TYR A 84 5.50 -1.00 15.49
C TYR A 84 4.93 0.23 16.19
N CYS A 85 4.40 0.02 17.40
CA CYS A 85 4.04 1.07 18.34
C CYS A 85 5.15 1.16 19.40
N PRO A 86 5.79 2.33 19.60
CA PRO A 86 6.83 2.49 20.62
C PRO A 86 6.22 2.47 22.03
N ASP A 87 6.80 1.67 22.93
CA ASP A 87 6.35 1.58 24.32
C ASP A 87 6.61 2.87 25.13
N THR A 88 5.62 3.17 25.97
CA THR A 88 5.32 4.39 26.75
C THR A 88 6.34 4.79 27.83
N ASN A 89 7.63 4.51 27.70
CA ASN A 89 8.58 4.83 28.78
C ASN A 89 9.21 6.24 28.71
N LYS A 90 8.89 7.04 27.69
CA LYS A 90 9.29 8.46 27.61
C LYS A 90 8.14 9.25 27.00
N GLY A 91 7.36 9.90 27.85
CA GLY A 91 6.08 10.52 27.52
C GLY A 91 6.11 11.36 26.24
N GLU A 92 5.27 10.97 25.27
CA GLU A 92 4.37 11.86 24.49
C GLU A 92 3.69 11.12 23.33
N ASP A 93 4.12 9.92 22.93
CA ASP A 93 3.62 9.27 21.70
C ASP A 93 3.20 7.80 21.87
N THR A 94 2.16 7.58 22.67
CA THR A 94 1.70 6.23 23.03
C THR A 94 0.96 5.49 21.93
N ASP A 95 0.60 6.17 20.85
CA ASP A 95 -0.28 5.61 19.81
C ASP A 95 0.19 5.94 18.39
N LYS A 96 1.47 6.31 18.26
CA LYS A 96 2.06 6.62 16.94
C LYS A 96 2.68 5.37 16.34
N LEU A 97 2.08 4.90 15.26
CA LEU A 97 2.68 3.94 14.34
C LEU A 97 4.02 4.48 13.84
N LYS A 98 5.02 3.62 13.84
CA LYS A 98 6.32 3.85 13.22
C LYS A 98 6.68 2.68 12.30
N VAL A 99 7.43 3.01 11.26
CA VAL A 99 7.95 2.02 10.31
C VAL A 99 9.28 1.45 10.83
N THR A 100 9.45 0.13 10.77
CA THR A 100 10.73 -0.51 11.07
C THR A 100 11.68 -0.44 9.88
N LYS A 101 12.99 -0.65 10.10
CA LYS A 101 13.95 -0.80 8.99
C LYS A 101 13.56 -1.94 8.05
N LEU A 102 12.97 -3.02 8.58
CA LEU A 102 12.48 -4.14 7.80
C LEU A 102 11.32 -3.72 6.89
N GLY A 103 10.33 -3.00 7.43
CA GLY A 103 9.23 -2.44 6.63
C GLY A 103 9.75 -1.56 5.49
N TRP A 104 10.66 -0.64 5.79
CA TRP A 104 11.24 0.25 4.79
C TRP A 104 11.93 -0.52 3.65
N VAL A 105 12.75 -1.53 3.97
CA VAL A 105 13.42 -2.36 2.96
C VAL A 105 12.44 -3.25 2.20
N ALA A 106 11.47 -3.85 2.87
CA ALA A 106 10.47 -4.73 2.26
C ALA A 106 9.67 -4.01 1.16
N VAL A 107 9.31 -2.75 1.40
CA VAL A 107 8.59 -1.92 0.43
C VAL A 107 9.54 -1.31 -0.61
N ALA A 108 10.64 -0.68 -0.17
CA ALA A 108 11.51 0.07 -1.08
C ALA A 108 12.31 -0.81 -2.05
N LYS A 109 12.72 -2.01 -1.63
CA LYS A 109 13.63 -2.87 -2.40
C LYS A 109 12.93 -4.11 -2.97
N LEU A 110 11.91 -4.63 -2.30
CA LEU A 110 11.43 -5.97 -2.56
C LEU A 110 9.95 -6.05 -3.00
N LYS A 111 9.22 -4.92 -3.02
CA LYS A 111 7.78 -4.85 -3.39
C LYS A 111 6.94 -5.94 -2.71
N PHE A 112 7.13 -6.07 -1.40
CA PHE A 112 6.63 -7.23 -0.66
C PHE A 112 5.15 -7.12 -0.27
N SER A 113 4.48 -8.28 -0.20
CA SER A 113 3.13 -8.42 0.36
C SER A 113 3.19 -8.89 1.81
N PRO A 114 2.45 -8.26 2.74
CA PRO A 114 2.36 -8.70 4.14
C PRO A 114 1.87 -10.15 4.30
N ARG A 115 0.99 -10.62 3.39
CA ARG A 115 0.41 -11.97 3.43
C ARG A 115 1.41 -13.12 3.28
N ARG A 116 2.66 -12.87 2.85
CA ARG A 116 3.65 -13.93 2.63
C ARG A 116 4.48 -14.30 3.86
N TYR A 117 4.42 -13.55 4.96
CA TYR A 117 5.26 -13.82 6.13
C TYR A 117 4.47 -13.81 7.43
N GLY A 118 3.75 -14.91 7.68
CA GLY A 118 3.24 -15.23 9.02
C GLY A 118 4.30 -15.76 9.99
N THR A 119 5.59 -15.81 9.63
CA THR A 119 6.66 -16.37 10.49
C THR A 119 8.04 -15.79 10.17
N PHE A 120 8.35 -14.59 10.66
CA PHE A 120 9.75 -14.17 10.88
C PHE A 120 9.90 -13.68 12.33
N SER A 121 9.52 -14.54 13.28
CA SER A 121 9.86 -14.39 14.69
C SER A 121 11.17 -15.11 14.97
N SER A 122 12.30 -14.37 14.92
CA SER A 122 13.37 -14.45 15.92
C SER A 122 14.48 -13.42 15.63
N PRO A 123 15.05 -12.80 16.68
CA PRO A 123 16.03 -11.74 16.56
C PRO A 123 17.43 -12.33 16.34
N ILE A 124 18.04 -12.08 15.18
CA ILE A 124 19.46 -12.35 14.95
C ILE A 124 20.17 -11.01 14.72
N TRP A 125 20.15 -10.12 15.70
CA TRP A 125 21.09 -8.99 15.80
C TRP A 125 21.22 -8.58 17.28
N THR A 126 21.95 -9.37 18.06
CA THR A 126 22.72 -8.89 19.23
C THR A 126 24.16 -8.69 18.80
#